data_AF-A0A953GCE0-F1
#
_entry.id   AF-A0A953GCE0-F1
#
_cell.length_a   1.000
_cell.length_b   1.000
_cell.length_c   1.000
_cell.angle_alpha   90.00
_cell.angle_beta   90.00
_cell.angle_gamma   90.00
#
_symmetry.space_group_name_H-M   'P 1'
#
loop_
_entity.id
_entity.type
_entity.pdbx_description
1 polymer ?
#
loop_
_entity_poly.entity_id
_entity_poly.type
_entity_poly.pdbx_seq_one_letter_code
_entity_poly.pdbx_strand_id
1 'polypeptide(L)'
;MRNEIIRFLILFGFCYAFCILLFQNAAVYKSLNAKLRVAITALDKSFFSKAEISSQDVYDDQNKKDHNRMYIVFGNPKTIKIEMENARRQGLSEVRISTYSAQFYFFQMIYAPLAFLLSLFVATKMPWKKMMKGLAYSILIFTIYMGIKVLLYTYFSISNERIGLYELSGWKEQFVSFTVSAMSIGFSMVLCFCLWLIFGLRHSSFYQFLQSVFSQISK
;
A
#
# COMPACT_ATOMS: atom_id res chain seq x y z
N MET A 1 -1.17 15.46 32.99
CA MET A 1 -0.10 14.70 32.34
C MET A 1 -0.50 13.25 32.07
N ARG A 2 -0.64 12.38 33.09
CA ARG A 2 -0.98 10.95 32.93
C ARG A 2 -2.38 10.70 32.33
N ASN A 3 -3.41 11.42 32.78
CA ASN A 3 -4.79 11.16 32.33
C ASN A 3 -5.04 11.51 30.86
N GLU A 4 -4.41 12.56 30.31
CA GLU A 4 -4.60 12.94 28.90
C GLU A 4 -3.87 11.96 27.95
N ILE A 5 -2.68 11.49 28.33
CA ILE A 5 -1.95 10.46 27.58
C ILE A 5 -2.73 9.14 27.58
N ILE A 6 -3.24 8.72 28.75
CA ILE A 6 -4.06 7.50 28.86
C ILE A 6 -5.33 7.63 28.02
N ARG A 7 -6.02 8.78 28.06
CA ARG A 7 -7.21 9.05 27.23
C ARG A 7 -6.89 8.94 25.74
N PHE A 8 -5.78 9.54 25.29
CA PHE A 8 -5.33 9.43 23.92
C PHE A 8 -5.09 7.97 23.53
N LEU A 9 -4.34 7.21 24.34
CA LEU A 9 -4.03 5.81 24.07
C LEU A 9 -5.28 4.92 24.01
N ILE A 10 -6.23 5.12 24.93
CA ILE A 10 -7.50 4.38 24.95
C ILE A 10 -8.30 4.70 23.69
N LEU A 11 -8.48 5.99 23.37
CA LEU A 11 -9.25 6.42 22.21
C LEU A 11 -8.60 5.95 20.91
N PHE A 12 -7.27 6.07 20.81
CA PHE A 12 -6.49 5.54 19.69
C PHE A 12 -6.69 4.03 19.53
N GLY A 13 -6.57 3.26 20.62
CA GLY A 13 -6.74 1.81 20.59
C GLY A 13 -8.15 1.40 20.13
N PHE A 14 -9.18 2.07 20.66
CA PHE A 14 -10.57 1.85 20.23
C PHE A 14 -10.80 2.22 18.76
N CYS A 15 -10.34 3.38 18.32
CA CYS A 15 -10.47 3.81 16.93
C CYS A 15 -9.73 2.87 15.98
N TYR A 16 -8.53 2.42 16.36
CA TYR A 16 -7.73 1.52 15.55
C TYR A 16 -8.40 0.16 15.41
N ALA A 17 -8.83 -0.44 16.53
CA ALA A 17 -9.59 -1.70 16.50
C ALA A 17 -10.86 -1.57 15.66
N PHE A 18 -11.61 -0.47 15.82
CA PHE A 18 -12.80 -0.20 15.03
C PHE A 18 -12.51 -0.10 13.53
N CYS A 19 -11.48 0.66 13.14
CA CYS A 19 -11.07 0.77 11.73
C CYS A 19 -10.63 -0.56 11.15
N ILE A 20 -9.89 -1.38 11.90
CA ILE A 20 -9.46 -2.70 11.47
C ILE A 20 -10.68 -3.62 11.24
N LEU A 21 -11.62 -3.66 12.18
CA LEU A 21 -12.86 -4.42 12.02
C LEU A 21 -13.69 -3.94 10.83
N LEU A 22 -13.75 -2.62 10.61
CA LEU A 22 -14.43 -2.04 9.45
C LEU A 22 -13.78 -2.49 8.13
N PHE A 23 -12.44 -2.48 8.04
CA PHE A 23 -11.73 -2.94 6.84
C PHE A 23 -11.74 -4.47 6.68
N GLN A 24 -12.02 -5.23 7.74
CA GLN A 24 -12.25 -6.67 7.65
C GLN A 24 -13.70 -7.03 7.29
N ASN A 25 -14.61 -6.06 7.28
CA ASN A 25 -15.99 -6.30 6.88
C ASN A 25 -16.07 -6.58 5.36
N ALA A 26 -16.72 -7.69 5.00
CA ALA A 26 -16.85 -8.15 3.62
C ALA A 26 -17.52 -7.14 2.67
N ALA A 27 -18.50 -6.37 3.14
CA ALA A 27 -19.13 -5.36 2.31
C ALA A 27 -18.16 -4.23 1.94
N VAL A 28 -17.26 -3.89 2.88
CA VAL A 28 -16.29 -2.79 2.73
C VAL A 28 -15.12 -3.22 1.87
N TYR A 29 -14.41 -4.30 2.23
CA TYR A 29 -13.20 -4.68 1.51
C TYR A 29 -13.48 -5.17 0.09
N LYS A 30 -14.61 -5.84 -0.19
CA LYS A 30 -14.89 -6.35 -1.55
C LYS A 30 -14.97 -5.22 -2.55
N SER A 31 -15.69 -4.15 -2.20
CA SER A 31 -15.86 -2.98 -3.07
C SER A 31 -14.56 -2.18 -3.19
N LEU A 32 -13.89 -1.92 -2.06
CA LEU A 32 -12.65 -1.15 -2.06
C LEU A 32 -11.50 -1.87 -2.76
N ASN A 33 -11.29 -3.17 -2.52
CA ASN A 33 -10.24 -3.96 -3.17
C ASN A 33 -10.46 -4.07 -4.67
N ALA A 34 -11.71 -4.15 -5.14
CA ALA A 34 -12.00 -4.12 -6.57
C ALA A 34 -11.54 -2.81 -7.22
N LYS A 35 -11.84 -1.66 -6.59
CA LYS A 35 -11.39 -0.34 -7.09
C LYS A 35 -9.88 -0.18 -7.01
N LEU A 36 -9.27 -0.59 -5.89
CA LEU A 36 -7.82 -0.53 -5.70
C LEU A 36 -7.10 -1.40 -6.73
N ARG A 37 -7.61 -2.59 -7.02
CA ARG A 37 -7.06 -3.45 -8.07
C ARG A 37 -7.04 -2.75 -9.42
N VAL A 38 -8.16 -2.16 -9.84
CA VAL A 38 -8.25 -1.43 -11.11
C VAL A 38 -7.26 -0.27 -11.12
N ALA A 39 -7.18 0.51 -10.04
CA ALA A 39 -6.26 1.63 -9.92
C ALA A 39 -4.79 1.21 -9.98
N ILE A 40 -4.40 0.15 -9.24
CA ILE A 40 -3.04 -0.41 -9.25
C ILE A 40 -2.68 -0.91 -10.65
N THR A 41 -3.57 -1.70 -11.27
CA THR A 41 -3.33 -2.25 -12.61
C THR A 41 -3.19 -1.14 -13.64
N ALA A 42 -4.03 -0.09 -13.55
CA ALA A 42 -3.95 1.06 -14.45
C ALA A 42 -2.64 1.83 -14.25
N LEU A 43 -2.24 2.07 -13.00
CA LEU A 43 -1.00 2.74 -12.66
C LEU A 43 0.21 1.98 -13.23
N ASP A 44 0.29 0.67 -12.97
CA ASP A 44 1.38 -0.16 -13.49
C ASP A 44 1.42 -0.18 -15.02
N LYS A 45 0.27 -0.32 -15.69
CA LYS A 45 0.18 -0.25 -17.16
C LYS A 45 0.69 1.09 -17.71
N SER A 46 0.39 2.19 -17.04
CA SER A 46 0.84 3.52 -17.48
C SER A 46 2.36 3.69 -17.39
N PHE A 47 3.02 3.08 -16.39
CA PHE A 47 4.46 3.21 -16.18
C PHE A 47 5.29 2.15 -16.90
N PHE A 48 4.77 0.92 -17.04
CA PHE A 48 5.48 -0.22 -17.64
C PHE A 48 4.92 -0.58 -19.01
N SER A 49 4.90 0.37 -19.94
CA SER A 49 4.29 0.23 -21.26
C SER A 49 4.89 -0.88 -22.16
N LYS A 50 6.08 -1.40 -21.84
CA LYS A 50 6.71 -2.50 -22.58
C LYS A 50 6.28 -3.88 -22.11
N ALA A 51 5.69 -3.99 -20.91
CA ALA A 51 5.21 -5.23 -20.34
C ALA A 51 3.70 -5.38 -20.55
N GLU A 52 3.26 -6.61 -20.81
CA GLU A 52 1.84 -6.94 -20.71
C GLU A 52 1.53 -7.09 -19.22
N ILE A 53 0.71 -6.19 -18.66
CA ILE A 53 0.35 -6.22 -17.23
C ILE A 53 -1.13 -6.51 -17.08
N SER A 54 -1.48 -7.40 -16.16
CA SER A 54 -2.86 -7.66 -15.76
C SER A 54 -2.93 -7.96 -14.27
N SER A 55 -4.13 -7.94 -13.71
CA SER A 55 -4.36 -8.42 -12.34
C SER A 55 -5.27 -9.63 -12.34
N GLN A 56 -4.96 -10.60 -11.49
CA GLN A 56 -5.73 -11.83 -11.34
C GLN A 56 -6.22 -12.02 -9.91
N ASP A 57 -7.35 -12.71 -9.81
CA ASP A 57 -7.88 -13.16 -8.53
C ASP A 57 -7.03 -14.27 -7.93
N VAL A 58 -6.92 -14.26 -6.61
CA VAL A 58 -6.36 -15.36 -5.84
C VAL A 58 -7.52 -16.19 -5.34
N TYR A 59 -7.42 -17.51 -5.45
CA TYR A 59 -8.41 -18.45 -4.91
C TYR A 59 -7.75 -19.27 -3.81
N ASP A 60 -8.50 -19.58 -2.76
CA ASP A 60 -8.04 -20.48 -1.69
C ASP A 60 -8.19 -21.96 -2.07
N ASP A 61 -7.75 -22.86 -1.18
CA ASP A 61 -7.82 -24.32 -1.39
C ASP A 61 -9.27 -24.84 -1.52
N GLN A 62 -10.27 -24.03 -1.15
CA GLN A 62 -11.70 -24.33 -1.30
C GLN A 62 -12.30 -23.70 -2.56
N ASN A 63 -11.46 -23.20 -3.47
CA ASN A 63 -11.85 -22.48 -4.70
C ASN A 63 -12.70 -21.23 -4.43
N LYS A 64 -12.58 -20.62 -3.26
CA LYS A 64 -13.21 -19.33 -2.94
C LYS A 64 -12.23 -18.20 -3.23
N LYS A 65 -12.75 -17.15 -3.85
CA LYS A 65 -11.98 -15.95 -4.17
C LYS A 65 -11.51 -15.27 -2.88
N ASP A 66 -10.19 -15.16 -2.72
CA ASP A 66 -9.57 -14.33 -1.70
C ASP A 66 -9.53 -12.88 -2.19
N HIS A 67 -10.36 -12.06 -1.58
CA HIS A 67 -10.48 -10.65 -1.90
C HIS A 67 -9.39 -9.79 -1.28
N ASN A 68 -8.64 -10.26 -0.28
CA ASN A 68 -7.58 -9.52 0.41
C ASN A 68 -6.23 -9.61 -0.31
N ARG A 69 -6.17 -10.42 -1.36
CA ARG A 69 -4.99 -10.63 -2.19
C ARG A 69 -5.32 -10.42 -3.66
N MET A 70 -4.30 -10.09 -4.44
CA MET A 70 -4.35 -10.18 -5.89
C MET A 70 -2.97 -10.57 -6.43
N TYR A 71 -2.95 -11.16 -7.61
CA TYR A 71 -1.73 -11.27 -8.39
C TYR A 71 -1.63 -10.08 -9.35
N ILE A 72 -0.47 -9.43 -9.39
CA ILE A 72 -0.06 -8.61 -10.52
C ILE A 72 0.70 -9.55 -11.46
N VAL A 73 0.14 -9.77 -12.63
CA VAL A 73 0.69 -10.68 -13.64
C VAL A 73 1.35 -9.87 -14.74
N PHE A 74 2.58 -10.21 -15.07
CA PHE A 74 3.38 -9.54 -16.07
C PHE A 74 4.07 -10.52 -17.01
N GLY A 75 4.26 -10.12 -18.26
CA GLY A 75 4.97 -10.93 -19.25
C GLY A 75 5.43 -10.11 -20.45
N ASN A 76 6.24 -10.73 -21.30
CA ASN A 76 6.73 -10.11 -22.52
C ASN A 76 5.68 -10.21 -23.63
N PRO A 77 5.11 -9.09 -24.13
CA PRO A 77 4.04 -9.13 -25.14
C PRO A 77 4.43 -9.89 -26.41
N LYS A 78 5.71 -9.82 -26.83
CA LYS A 78 6.19 -10.53 -28.03
C LYS A 78 6.17 -12.04 -27.82
N THR A 79 6.67 -12.50 -26.67
CA THR A 79 6.69 -13.92 -26.32
C THR A 79 5.27 -14.47 -26.21
N ILE A 80 4.39 -13.75 -25.51
CA ILE A 80 2.97 -14.12 -25.37
C ILE A 80 2.31 -14.27 -26.74
N LYS A 81 2.54 -13.32 -27.65
CA LYS A 81 1.96 -13.37 -29.00
C LYS A 81 2.43 -14.60 -29.78
N ILE A 82 3.72 -14.93 -29.72
CA ILE A 82 4.30 -16.10 -30.40
C ILE A 82 3.73 -17.40 -29.83
N GLU A 83 3.65 -17.52 -28.50
CA GLU A 83 3.08 -18.70 -27.83
C GLU A 83 1.61 -18.91 -28.21
N MET A 84 0.83 -17.83 -28.25
CA MET A 84 -0.58 -17.86 -28.66
C MET A 84 -0.77 -18.24 -30.14
N GLU A 85 0.09 -17.73 -31.04
CA GLU A 85 0.05 -18.10 -32.46
C GLU A 85 0.44 -19.57 -32.68
N ASN A 86 1.46 -20.06 -31.98
CA ASN A 86 1.89 -21.46 -32.05
C ASN A 86 0.80 -22.41 -31.56
N ALA A 87 0.14 -22.09 -30.45
CA ALA A 87 -0.96 -22.89 -29.94
C ALA A 87 -2.16 -22.94 -30.89
N ARG A 88 -2.51 -21.81 -31.52
CA ARG A 88 -3.56 -21.77 -32.56
C ARG A 88 -3.22 -22.68 -33.74
N ARG A 89 -1.95 -22.68 -34.18
CA ARG A 89 -1.48 -23.57 -35.25
C ARG A 89 -1.54 -25.05 -34.87
N GLN A 90 -1.37 -25.36 -33.59
CA GLN A 90 -1.44 -26.72 -33.06
C GLN A 90 -2.86 -27.17 -32.67
N GLY A 91 -3.86 -26.29 -32.78
CA GLY A 91 -5.24 -26.59 -32.39
C GLY A 91 -5.45 -26.81 -30.89
N LEU A 92 -4.56 -26.26 -30.04
CA LEU A 92 -4.67 -26.40 -28.59
C LEU A 92 -5.77 -25.48 -28.04
N SER A 93 -6.69 -26.05 -27.25
CA SER A 93 -7.72 -25.28 -26.53
C SER A 93 -7.20 -24.59 -25.28
N GLU A 94 -6.09 -25.10 -24.71
CA GLU A 94 -5.45 -24.58 -23.50
C GLU A 94 -3.95 -24.39 -23.74
N VAL A 95 -3.43 -23.25 -23.29
CA VAL A 95 -2.05 -22.83 -23.54
C VAL A 95 -1.47 -22.28 -22.26
N ARG A 96 -0.33 -22.84 -21.85
CA ARG A 96 0.49 -22.24 -20.80
C ARG A 96 1.32 -21.12 -21.41
N ILE A 97 0.98 -19.89 -21.06
CA ILE A 97 1.71 -18.68 -21.47
C ILE A 97 2.80 -18.41 -20.44
N SER A 98 3.98 -17.99 -20.90
CA SER A 98 5.11 -17.60 -20.04
C SER A 98 4.85 -16.24 -19.39
N THR A 99 4.05 -16.24 -18.33
CA THR A 99 3.80 -15.08 -17.46
C THR A 99 4.35 -15.31 -16.06
N TYR A 100 4.63 -14.21 -15.38
CA TYR A 100 5.10 -14.18 -14.00
C TYR A 100 4.12 -13.39 -13.15
N SER A 101 4.08 -13.68 -11.86
CA SER A 101 3.11 -13.07 -10.96
C SER A 101 3.73 -12.68 -9.63
N ALA A 102 3.41 -11.47 -9.16
CA ALA A 102 3.74 -11.02 -7.81
C ALA A 102 2.46 -10.90 -6.97
N GLN A 103 2.53 -11.31 -5.70
CA GLN A 103 1.40 -11.23 -4.77
C GLN A 103 1.31 -9.87 -4.10
N PHE A 104 0.12 -9.29 -4.13
CA PHE A 104 -0.18 -8.03 -3.47
C PHE A 104 -1.21 -8.23 -2.37
N TYR A 105 -0.89 -7.80 -1.14
CA TYR A 105 -1.71 -7.98 0.06
C TYR A 105 -2.33 -6.64 0.47
N PHE A 106 -3.61 -6.42 0.15
CA PHE A 106 -4.29 -5.13 0.37
C PHE A 106 -4.27 -4.69 1.83
N PHE A 107 -4.56 -5.63 2.75
CA PHE A 107 -4.67 -5.30 4.16
C PHE A 107 -3.35 -4.81 4.76
N GLN A 108 -2.28 -5.55 4.51
CA GLN A 108 -0.94 -5.26 5.00
C GLN A 108 -0.36 -3.99 4.37
N MET A 109 -0.55 -3.83 3.06
CA MET A 109 0.07 -2.74 2.32
C MET A 109 -0.69 -1.43 2.44
N ILE A 110 -2.03 -1.46 2.58
CA ILE A 110 -2.88 -0.25 2.51
C ILE A 110 -3.70 -0.09 3.81
N TYR A 111 -4.51 -1.08 4.17
CA TYR A 111 -5.53 -0.87 5.21
C TYR A 111 -4.97 -0.73 6.61
N ALA A 112 -3.97 -1.53 7.00
CA ALA A 112 -3.39 -1.43 8.33
C ALA A 112 -2.70 -0.06 8.56
N PRO A 113 -1.84 0.46 7.65
CA PRO A 113 -1.30 1.80 7.77
C PRO A 113 -2.35 2.91 7.70
N LEU A 114 -3.36 2.76 6.83
CA LEU A 114 -4.44 3.75 6.73
C LEU A 114 -5.29 3.80 8.01
N ALA A 115 -5.66 2.64 8.57
CA ALA A 115 -6.36 2.55 9.84
C ALA A 115 -5.56 3.21 10.97
N PHE A 116 -4.24 2.98 10.99
CA PHE A 116 -3.34 3.60 11.96
C PHE A 116 -3.34 5.13 11.83
N LEU A 117 -3.20 5.64 10.60
CA LEU A 117 -3.24 7.09 10.32
C LEU A 117 -4.57 7.72 10.73
N LEU A 118 -5.70 7.13 10.32
CA LEU A 118 -7.04 7.61 10.68
C LEU A 118 -7.20 7.68 12.21
N SER A 119 -6.76 6.63 12.90
CA SER A 119 -6.89 6.52 14.35
C SER A 119 -6.05 7.56 15.09
N LEU A 120 -4.83 7.85 14.61
CA LEU A 120 -4.00 8.91 15.17
C LEU A 120 -4.69 10.28 15.09
N PHE A 121 -5.28 10.61 13.93
CA PHE A 121 -5.96 11.90 13.77
C PHE A 121 -7.22 12.01 14.63
N VAL A 122 -8.07 10.98 14.65
CA VAL A 122 -9.31 10.97 15.43
C VAL A 122 -9.03 11.01 16.94
N ALA A 123 -8.01 10.28 17.40
CA ALA A 123 -7.62 10.28 18.81
C ALA A 123 -7.01 11.60 19.27
N THR A 124 -6.52 12.44 18.34
CA THR A 124 -5.85 13.68 18.68
C THR A 124 -6.86 14.81 18.91
N LYS A 125 -6.80 15.41 20.11
CA LYS A 125 -7.63 16.56 20.47
C LYS A 125 -7.18 17.83 19.72
N MET A 126 -7.84 18.10 18.60
CA MET A 126 -7.65 19.30 17.78
C MET A 126 -8.97 19.81 17.17
N PRO A 127 -9.07 21.07 16.73
CA PRO A 127 -10.27 21.59 16.09
C PRO A 127 -10.60 20.82 14.79
N TRP A 128 -11.87 20.44 14.61
CA TRP A 128 -12.33 19.60 13.49
C TRP A 128 -11.86 20.06 12.11
N LYS A 129 -11.94 21.36 11.82
CA LYS A 129 -11.49 21.93 10.53
C LYS A 129 -9.99 21.67 10.27
N LYS A 130 -9.15 21.78 11.31
CA LYS A 130 -7.71 21.53 11.21
C LYS A 130 -7.42 20.04 11.10
N MET A 131 -8.15 19.21 11.84
CA MET A 131 -8.08 17.75 11.74
C MET A 131 -8.37 17.26 10.33
N MET A 132 -9.49 17.67 9.74
CA MET A 132 -9.89 17.25 8.40
C MET A 132 -8.89 17.72 7.33
N LYS A 133 -8.38 18.95 7.44
CA LYS A 133 -7.37 19.47 6.51
C LYS A 133 -6.05 18.70 6.62
N GLY A 134 -5.55 18.48 7.83
CA GLY A 134 -4.33 17.71 8.07
C GLY A 134 -4.46 16.26 7.65
N LEU A 135 -5.62 15.65 7.89
CA LEU A 135 -5.93 14.30 7.46
C LEU A 135 -5.98 14.18 5.94
N ALA A 136 -6.62 15.13 5.25
CA ALA A 136 -6.67 15.15 3.79
C ALA A 136 -5.27 15.22 3.16
N TYR A 137 -4.39 16.10 3.67
CA TYR A 137 -2.99 16.15 3.20
C TYR A 137 -2.24 14.85 3.50
N SER A 138 -2.44 14.28 4.69
CA SER A 138 -1.79 13.02 5.07
C SER A 138 -2.25 11.86 4.20
N ILE A 139 -3.55 11.76 3.89
CA ILE A 139 -4.10 10.75 2.97
C ILE A 139 -3.56 10.95 1.56
N LEU A 140 -3.46 12.20 1.07
CA LEU A 140 -2.90 12.49 -0.24
C LEU A 140 -1.43 12.03 -0.34
N ILE A 141 -0.60 12.41 0.62
CA ILE A 141 0.82 12.02 0.64
C ILE A 141 0.96 10.50 0.80
N PHE A 142 0.16 9.88 1.67
CA PHE A 142 0.12 8.44 1.82
C PHE A 142 -0.26 7.74 0.52
N THR A 143 -1.23 8.26 -0.22
CA THR A 143 -1.65 7.70 -1.53
C THR A 143 -0.54 7.79 -2.56
N ILE A 144 0.16 8.93 -2.64
CA ILE A 144 1.32 9.10 -3.53
C ILE A 144 2.43 8.10 -3.15
N TYR A 145 2.75 7.99 -1.86
CA TYR A 145 3.73 7.02 -1.37
C TYR A 145 3.33 5.58 -1.73
N MET A 146 2.06 5.21 -1.57
CA MET A 146 1.57 3.89 -1.93
C MET A 146 1.69 3.62 -3.43
N GLY A 147 1.43 4.62 -4.28
CA GLY A 147 1.65 4.52 -5.73
C GLY A 147 3.11 4.26 -6.08
N ILE A 148 4.04 5.02 -5.48
CA ILE A 148 5.49 4.81 -5.67
C ILE A 148 5.90 3.42 -5.19
N LYS A 149 5.40 2.98 -4.03
CA LYS A 149 5.69 1.67 -3.45
C LYS A 149 5.24 0.53 -4.36
N VAL A 150 4.03 0.62 -4.92
CA VAL A 150 3.50 -0.32 -5.91
C VAL A 150 4.41 -0.37 -7.14
N LEU A 151 4.73 0.79 -7.72
CA LEU A 151 5.59 0.86 -8.91
C LEU A 151 6.98 0.25 -8.67
N LEU A 152 7.61 0.55 -7.54
CA LEU A 152 8.91 -0.01 -7.19
C LEU A 152 8.83 -1.53 -6.97
N TYR A 153 7.78 -2.01 -6.33
CA TYR A 153 7.55 -3.43 -6.13
C TYR A 153 7.33 -4.18 -7.46
N THR A 154 6.50 -3.62 -8.36
CA THR A 154 6.26 -4.16 -9.69
C THR A 154 7.53 -4.13 -10.54
N TYR A 155 8.28 -3.02 -10.52
CA TYR A 155 9.55 -2.90 -11.23
C TYR A 155 10.58 -3.92 -10.76
N PHE A 156 10.75 -4.06 -9.44
CA PHE A 156 11.62 -5.07 -8.85
C PHE A 156 11.22 -6.49 -9.27
N SER A 157 9.93 -6.81 -9.20
CA SER A 157 9.41 -8.12 -9.57
C SER A 157 9.66 -8.43 -11.04
N ILE A 158 9.35 -7.49 -11.94
CA ILE A 158 9.58 -7.63 -13.38
C ILE A 158 11.07 -7.83 -13.69
N SER A 159 11.94 -7.04 -13.06
CA SER A 159 13.38 -7.11 -13.32
C SER A 159 14.03 -8.36 -12.76
N ASN A 160 13.58 -8.84 -11.60
CA ASN A 160 14.11 -10.04 -10.98
C ASN A 160 13.77 -11.31 -11.78
N GLU A 161 12.59 -11.37 -12.40
CA GLU A 161 12.17 -12.49 -13.25
C GLU A 161 12.85 -12.51 -14.63
N ARG A 162 13.72 -11.53 -14.93
CA ARG A 162 14.52 -11.45 -16.17
C ARG A 162 13.71 -11.68 -17.45
N ILE A 163 12.52 -11.09 -17.53
CA ILE A 163 11.63 -11.23 -18.71
C ILE A 163 12.14 -10.52 -19.98
N GLY A 164 13.38 -10.00 -19.96
CA GLY A 164 14.06 -9.36 -21.08
C GLY A 164 13.49 -7.99 -21.47
N LEU A 165 12.66 -7.37 -20.62
CA LEU A 165 12.05 -6.05 -20.89
C LEU A 165 12.68 -4.94 -20.05
N TYR A 166 12.90 -5.21 -18.77
CA TYR A 166 13.44 -4.27 -17.81
C TYR A 166 14.48 -5.02 -16.99
N GLU A 167 15.76 -4.76 -17.24
CA GLU A 167 16.84 -5.41 -16.51
C GLU A 167 17.48 -4.41 -15.54
N LEU A 168 17.58 -4.84 -14.28
CA LEU A 168 18.36 -4.14 -13.28
C LEU A 168 19.74 -4.80 -13.23
N SER A 169 20.80 -4.01 -13.29
CA SER A 169 22.16 -4.51 -13.16
C SER A 169 22.98 -3.68 -12.18
N GLY A 170 23.84 -4.38 -11.42
CA GLY A 170 24.79 -3.80 -10.49
C GLY A 170 24.12 -3.02 -9.34
N TRP A 171 24.55 -1.77 -9.15
CA TRP A 171 24.10 -0.94 -8.02
C TRP A 171 22.60 -0.63 -8.04
N LYS A 172 21.97 -0.60 -9.22
CA LYS A 172 20.54 -0.27 -9.35
C LYS A 172 19.67 -1.38 -8.77
N GLU A 173 20.05 -2.63 -8.99
CA GLU A 173 19.35 -3.80 -8.44
C GLU A 173 19.43 -3.80 -6.92
N GLN A 174 20.63 -3.57 -6.38
CA GLN A 174 20.86 -3.47 -4.94
C GLN A 174 20.05 -2.33 -4.32
N PHE A 175 20.01 -1.15 -4.96
CA PHE A 175 19.25 -0.02 -4.47
C PHE A 175 17.74 -0.27 -4.48
N VAL A 176 17.20 -0.81 -5.58
CA VAL A 176 15.77 -1.14 -5.69
C VAL A 176 15.39 -2.25 -4.71
N SER A 177 16.20 -3.30 -4.61
CA SER A 177 16.01 -4.40 -3.64
C SER A 177 16.01 -3.90 -2.20
N PHE A 178 16.99 -3.06 -1.83
CA PHE A 178 17.04 -2.42 -0.53
C PHE A 178 15.79 -1.57 -0.28
N THR A 179 15.38 -0.77 -1.27
CA THR A 179 14.22 0.13 -1.13
C THR A 179 12.92 -0.66 -0.97
N VAL A 180 12.70 -1.71 -1.77
CA VAL A 180 11.53 -2.59 -1.65
C VAL A 180 11.52 -3.31 -0.31
N SER A 181 12.68 -3.80 0.14
CA SER A 181 12.83 -4.44 1.45
C SER A 181 12.57 -3.47 2.62
N ALA A 182 13.03 -2.22 2.49
CA ALA A 182 12.80 -1.17 3.47
C ALA A 182 11.34 -0.71 3.51
N MET A 183 10.61 -0.79 2.38
CA MET A 183 9.17 -0.46 2.27
C MET A 183 8.26 -1.53 2.91
N SER A 184 8.64 -2.06 4.07
CA SER A 184 7.80 -2.95 4.89
C SER A 184 6.56 -2.24 5.43
N ILE A 185 5.64 -3.01 6.02
CA ILE A 185 4.48 -2.47 6.77
C ILE A 185 4.96 -1.50 7.86
N GLY A 186 6.05 -1.86 8.56
CA GLY A 186 6.63 -1.03 9.62
C GLY A 186 7.03 0.36 9.12
N PHE A 187 7.65 0.44 7.95
CA PHE A 187 8.00 1.72 7.35
C PHE A 187 6.76 2.54 6.97
N SER A 188 5.71 1.90 6.45
CA SER A 188 4.44 2.58 6.18
C SER A 188 3.78 3.12 7.46
N MET A 189 3.88 2.40 8.58
CA MET A 189 3.42 2.89 9.89
C MET A 189 4.25 4.09 10.38
N VAL A 190 5.58 4.03 10.24
CA VAL A 190 6.48 5.15 10.59
C VAL A 190 6.16 6.39 9.75
N LEU A 191 5.93 6.23 8.44
CA LEU A 191 5.49 7.33 7.59
C LEU A 191 4.17 7.94 8.10
N CYS A 192 3.17 7.12 8.40
CA CYS A 192 1.90 7.59 8.95
C CYS A 192 2.09 8.35 10.27
N PHE A 193 2.99 7.88 11.13
CA PHE A 193 3.35 8.59 12.36
C PHE A 193 3.99 9.95 12.07
N CYS A 194 4.95 10.02 11.15
CA CYS A 194 5.58 11.29 10.73
C CYS A 194 4.55 12.27 10.12
N LEU A 195 3.64 11.78 9.28
CA LEU A 195 2.56 12.60 8.71
C LEU A 195 1.67 13.16 9.80
N TRP A 196 1.33 12.33 10.79
CA TRP A 196 0.60 12.79 11.97
C TRP A 196 1.38 13.84 12.77
N LEU A 197 2.68 13.69 12.99
CA LEU A 197 3.49 14.70 13.68
C LEU A 197 3.45 16.06 12.95
N ILE A 198 3.61 16.05 11.62
CA ILE A 198 3.69 17.25 10.78
C ILE A 198 2.33 17.94 10.67
N PHE A 199 1.28 17.18 10.34
CA PHE A 199 -0.02 17.74 9.96
C PHE A 199 -1.09 17.67 11.07
N GLY A 200 -0.91 16.79 12.05
CA GLY A 200 -1.85 16.60 13.17
C GLY A 200 -1.33 17.23 14.46
N LEU A 201 -0.21 16.71 14.97
CA LEU A 201 0.31 17.05 16.30
C LEU A 201 0.58 18.54 16.45
N ARG A 202 1.19 19.20 15.46
CA ARG A 202 1.52 20.64 15.47
C ARG A 202 0.32 21.56 15.75
N HIS A 203 -0.90 21.11 15.49
CA HIS A 203 -2.13 21.88 15.71
C HIS A 203 -2.95 21.41 16.91
N SER A 204 -2.43 20.46 17.69
CA SER A 204 -3.08 19.87 18.85
C SER A 204 -2.77 20.64 20.13
N SER A 205 -3.72 20.57 21.07
CA SER A 205 -3.50 21.01 22.47
C SER A 205 -2.37 20.22 23.15
N PHE A 206 -2.09 19.00 22.67
CA PHE A 206 -1.00 18.15 23.15
C PHE A 206 0.39 18.69 22.80
N TYR A 207 0.54 19.33 21.63
CA TYR A 207 1.80 19.98 21.26
C TYR A 207 2.11 21.21 22.13
N GLN A 208 1.11 22.03 22.44
CA GLN A 208 1.27 23.17 23.36
C GLN A 208 1.71 22.69 24.75
N PHE A 209 1.15 21.56 25.19
CA PHE A 209 1.58 20.88 26.41
C PHE A 209 3.04 20.39 26.33
N LEU A 210 3.42 19.63 25.31
CA LEU A 210 4.80 19.15 25.15
C LEU A 210 5.80 20.31 25.11
N GLN A 211 5.48 21.38 24.38
CA GLN A 211 6.32 22.57 24.29
C GLN A 211 6.51 23.24 25.66
N SER A 212 5.48 23.27 26.52
CA SER A 212 5.57 23.81 27.88
C SER A 212 6.42 22.95 28.84
N VAL A 213 6.45 21.62 28.64
CA VAL A 213 7.28 20.72 29.46
C VAL A 213 8.75 20.81 29.05
N PHE A 214 9.05 20.80 27.76
CA PHE A 214 10.44 20.90 27.28
C PHE A 214 11.06 22.27 27.59
N SER A 215 10.27 23.35 27.58
CA SER A 215 10.78 24.68 27.98
C SER A 215 11.04 24.81 29.49
N GLN A 216 10.38 24.00 30.32
CA GLN A 216 10.65 23.92 31.76
C GLN A 216 11.86 23.06 32.12
N ILE A 217 12.19 22.06 31.32
CA ILE A 217 13.37 21.20 31.51
C ILE A 217 14.65 21.85 30.97
N SER A 218 14.51 22.79 30.02
CA SER A 218 15.65 23.50 29.41
C SER A 218 16.11 24.73 30.22
N LYS A 219 15.46 25.04 31.34
CA LYS A 219 15.87 26.05 32.32
C LYS A 219 16.44 25.37 33.55
#